data_AF-A0A1B0B7D1-F1
#
_entry.id   AF-A0A1B0B7D1-F1
#
_cell.length_a   1.000
_cell.length_b   1.000
_cell.length_c   1.000
_cell.angle_alpha   90.00
_cell.angle_beta   90.00
_cell.angle_gamma   90.00
#
_symmetry.space_group_name_H-M   'P 1'
#
loop_
_entity.id
_entity.type
_entity.pdbx_description
1 polymer ?
#
loop_
_entity_poly.entity_id
_entity_poly.type
_entity_poly.pdbx_seq_one_letter_code
_entity_poly.pdbx_strand_id
1 'polypeptide(L)'
;MRDNSKEEEYSSTHSIMAMPKHISFPEFANSSELLNESMMFLFTTCAAAMQFINIYRTNWWLPQSNINNTLIRSTQLASIHLHIFDDFEDKLSEPFLIILIVAMNSRRLIYCLSMRALDLLLPTNYHRLWRICKFLIEDIILAMLVFCIVMMYNNQNNLSIFLLIYLFVVYYLIFGLKIEPFLRFICEIRGAYFNALPLHCCTVQPQAIRDEIELLRNDFNNRLKQVIFTSVFNAYYAGFLPCFFATAIHYNVWWCMQHIIFVWLSVLTMSIVFAFPSKYSDILHRAALHLGCWSKLELRPGADCVVSAAAANWNKSTLWPHNTVTKCAGELYRCQGPVTVAFPSNSGHLRFYKLFHNPASIYAILTVAQACIIIAGISLLCYAIEWNFILSLSFITLTNQFTFFKLMRDYLITKRIYQTECAINIDKFND
;
A
#
# COMPACT_ATOMS: atom_id res chain seq x y z
N MET A 1 46.39 27.03 -47.38
CA MET A 1 46.34 25.57 -47.58
C MET A 1 47.27 24.91 -46.57
N ARG A 2 46.78 24.65 -45.35
CA ARG A 2 47.46 23.84 -44.34
C ARG A 2 46.40 23.34 -43.35
N ASP A 3 46.19 22.03 -43.39
CA ASP A 3 45.69 21.12 -42.36
C ASP A 3 44.46 21.51 -41.51
N ASN A 4 43.27 21.32 -42.10
CA ASN A 4 42.00 21.09 -41.37
C ASN A 4 41.74 19.59 -41.07
N SER A 5 42.71 18.70 -41.32
CA SER A 5 42.51 17.24 -41.27
C SER A 5 42.72 16.60 -39.91
N LYS A 6 42.95 17.37 -38.82
CA LYS A 6 43.18 16.83 -37.47
C LYS A 6 42.07 17.10 -36.45
N GLU A 7 41.08 17.93 -36.78
CA GLU A 7 39.94 18.19 -35.88
C GLU A 7 38.72 17.30 -36.19
N GLU A 8 38.67 16.65 -37.36
CA GLU A 8 37.55 15.77 -37.74
C GLU A 8 37.68 14.34 -37.20
N GLU A 9 38.83 13.94 -36.66
CA GLU A 9 39.06 12.56 -36.19
C GLU A 9 38.70 12.34 -34.71
N TYR A 10 38.31 13.38 -33.98
CA TYR A 10 37.88 13.27 -32.57
C TYR A 10 36.35 13.22 -32.38
N SER A 11 35.58 13.20 -33.47
CA SER A 11 34.10 13.24 -33.43
C SER A 11 33.42 11.90 -33.79
N SER A 12 34.17 10.81 -33.94
CA SER A 12 33.66 9.53 -34.45
C SER A 12 33.50 8.43 -33.38
N THR A 13 33.07 8.77 -32.16
CA THR A 13 32.56 7.76 -31.21
C THR A 13 31.64 8.33 -30.12
N HIS A 14 30.87 9.38 -30.41
CA HIS A 14 29.69 9.65 -29.61
C HIS A 14 28.55 8.78 -30.14
N SER A 15 28.40 7.57 -29.58
CA SER A 15 27.11 6.89 -29.56
C SER A 15 26.09 7.93 -29.09
N ILE A 16 25.17 8.32 -29.96
CA ILE A 16 24.18 9.37 -29.69
C ILE A 16 23.52 9.03 -28.35
N MET A 17 23.78 9.84 -27.33
CA MET A 17 23.23 9.66 -25.98
C MET A 17 21.73 9.98 -26.02
N ALA A 18 20.93 9.07 -26.54
CA ALA A 18 19.49 9.18 -26.55
C ALA A 18 18.95 8.71 -25.19
N MET A 19 18.38 9.65 -24.43
CA MET A 19 17.58 9.30 -23.25
C MET A 19 16.46 8.31 -23.67
N PRO A 20 16.10 7.35 -22.80
CA PRO A 20 15.04 6.39 -23.09
C PRO A 20 13.74 7.12 -23.46
N LYS A 21 13.21 6.86 -24.65
CA LYS A 21 11.88 7.35 -25.03
C LYS A 21 10.85 6.36 -24.53
N HIS A 22 9.88 6.86 -23.79
CA HIS A 22 8.78 6.07 -23.25
C HIS A 22 7.45 6.44 -23.92
N ILE A 23 6.54 5.47 -24.01
CA ILE A 23 5.20 5.67 -24.57
C ILE A 23 4.36 6.43 -23.55
N SER A 24 3.51 7.37 -23.96
CA SER A 24 2.56 8.01 -23.06
C SER A 24 1.57 6.98 -22.50
N PHE A 25 1.44 6.94 -21.18
CA PHE A 25 0.50 6.04 -20.54
C PHE A 25 -0.95 6.53 -20.80
N PRO A 26 -1.90 5.65 -21.17
CA PRO A 26 -3.26 6.07 -21.49
C PRO A 26 -3.93 6.73 -20.28
N GLU A 27 -4.60 7.85 -20.52
CA GLU A 27 -5.39 8.53 -19.50
C GLU A 27 -6.71 7.77 -19.27
N PHE A 28 -6.76 6.97 -18.22
CA PHE A 28 -8.02 6.54 -17.64
C PHE A 28 -8.23 7.21 -16.28
N ALA A 29 -9.50 7.34 -15.89
CA ALA A 29 -9.90 7.90 -14.61
C ALA A 29 -9.31 7.05 -13.48
N ASN A 30 -8.35 7.60 -12.75
CA ASN A 30 -7.90 7.01 -11.49
C ASN A 30 -9.06 7.11 -10.49
N SER A 31 -9.23 6.08 -9.66
CA SER A 31 -10.20 6.14 -8.57
C SER A 31 -9.77 7.24 -7.59
N SER A 32 -10.70 8.15 -7.26
CA SER A 32 -10.45 9.22 -6.31
C SER A 32 -10.11 8.64 -4.93
N GLU A 33 -9.32 9.38 -4.15
CA GLU A 33 -8.98 9.02 -2.78
C GLU A 33 -10.25 8.74 -1.95
N LEU A 34 -11.26 9.61 -2.08
CA LEU A 34 -12.54 9.45 -1.40
C LEU A 34 -13.25 8.15 -1.79
N LEU A 35 -13.27 7.78 -3.07
CA LEU A 35 -13.90 6.54 -3.52
C LEU A 35 -13.17 5.31 -2.97
N ASN A 36 -11.85 5.34 -2.94
CA ASN A 36 -11.04 4.25 -2.38
C ASN A 36 -11.33 4.06 -0.88
N GLU A 37 -11.33 5.14 -0.10
CA GLU A 37 -11.64 5.08 1.33
C GLU A 37 -13.10 4.68 1.59
N SER A 38 -14.04 5.11 0.75
CA SER A 38 -15.44 4.73 0.85
C SER A 38 -15.62 3.22 0.61
N MET A 39 -14.96 2.68 -0.42
CA MET A 39 -14.99 1.23 -0.70
C MET A 39 -14.35 0.43 0.43
N MET A 40 -13.23 0.90 1.00
CA MET A 40 -12.56 0.24 2.13
C MET A 40 -13.44 0.27 3.39
N PHE A 41 -14.07 1.41 3.70
CA PHE A 41 -14.98 1.57 4.83
C PHE A 41 -16.20 0.64 4.71
N LEU A 42 -16.84 0.63 3.54
CA LEU A 42 -17.99 -0.25 3.28
C LEU A 42 -17.60 -1.72 3.41
N PHE A 43 -16.47 -2.12 2.82
CA PHE A 43 -16.00 -3.50 2.91
C PHE A 43 -15.72 -3.93 4.35
N THR A 44 -14.95 -3.14 5.09
CA THR A 44 -14.54 -3.48 6.48
C THR A 44 -15.71 -3.44 7.46
N THR A 45 -16.65 -2.52 7.30
CA THR A 45 -17.85 -2.45 8.14
C THR A 45 -18.79 -3.61 7.86
N CYS A 46 -19.05 -3.95 6.60
CA CYS A 46 -19.83 -5.13 6.24
C CYS A 46 -19.13 -6.42 6.69
N ALA A 47 -17.81 -6.54 6.53
CA ALA A 47 -17.04 -7.69 7.01
C ALA A 47 -17.13 -7.87 8.53
N ALA A 48 -17.12 -6.76 9.29
CA ALA A 48 -17.34 -6.78 10.73
C ALA A 48 -18.77 -7.23 11.08
N ALA A 49 -19.78 -6.68 10.41
CA ALA A 49 -21.17 -7.09 10.58
C ALA A 49 -21.36 -8.60 10.29
N MET A 50 -20.74 -9.11 9.22
CA MET A 50 -20.74 -10.53 8.89
C MET A 50 -20.07 -11.38 9.98
N GLN A 51 -19.00 -10.88 10.61
CA GLN A 51 -18.37 -11.57 11.72
C GLN A 51 -19.27 -11.62 12.96
N PHE A 52 -19.99 -10.54 13.27
CA PHE A 52 -21.02 -10.56 14.30
C PHE A 52 -22.13 -11.55 13.98
N ILE A 53 -22.59 -11.63 12.73
CA ILE A 53 -23.60 -12.63 12.31
C ILE A 53 -23.07 -14.07 12.50
N ASN A 54 -21.79 -14.31 12.17
CA ASN A 54 -21.15 -15.62 12.36
C ASN A 54 -21.06 -16.03 13.84
N ILE A 55 -20.87 -15.07 14.76
CA ILE A 55 -20.80 -15.31 16.21
C ILE A 55 -22.21 -15.48 16.80
N TYR A 56 -23.15 -14.59 16.47
CA TYR A 56 -24.43 -14.48 17.18
C TYR A 56 -25.61 -15.23 16.52
N ARG A 57 -25.40 -15.88 15.37
CA ARG A 57 -26.26 -16.79 14.57
C ARG A 57 -27.77 -16.49 14.50
N THR A 58 -28.48 -16.39 15.63
CA THR A 58 -29.95 -16.26 15.73
C THR A 58 -30.44 -15.40 16.91
N ASN A 59 -29.57 -14.75 17.71
CA ASN A 59 -30.04 -13.97 18.87
C ASN A 59 -30.39 -12.50 18.57
N TRP A 60 -30.29 -12.06 17.31
CA TRP A 60 -30.50 -10.65 16.95
C TRP A 60 -31.97 -10.22 16.82
N TRP A 61 -32.89 -11.18 16.69
CA TRP A 61 -34.33 -10.95 16.48
C TRP A 61 -35.25 -11.28 17.68
N LEU A 62 -34.73 -11.89 18.77
CA LEU A 62 -35.57 -12.23 19.92
C LEU A 62 -35.60 -11.07 20.93
N PRO A 63 -36.76 -10.49 21.26
CA PRO A 63 -36.85 -9.35 22.19
C PRO A 63 -36.42 -9.68 23.63
N GLN A 64 -36.44 -10.97 24.01
CA GLN A 64 -36.32 -11.42 25.41
C GLN A 64 -35.27 -12.49 25.68
N SER A 65 -34.59 -13.08 24.67
CA SER A 65 -33.67 -14.17 25.01
C SER A 65 -32.35 -13.69 25.57
N ASN A 66 -31.67 -12.65 25.04
CA ASN A 66 -30.23 -12.61 25.29
C ASN A 66 -29.48 -11.29 25.06
N ILE A 67 -30.17 -10.20 24.73
CA ILE A 67 -29.51 -8.88 24.64
C ILE A 67 -29.15 -8.38 26.05
N ASN A 68 -30.00 -8.63 27.06
CA ASN A 68 -29.71 -8.32 28.47
C ASN A 68 -29.15 -9.50 29.30
N ASN A 69 -28.95 -10.70 28.74
CA ASN A 69 -28.55 -11.87 29.56
C ASN A 69 -27.37 -12.68 29.01
N THR A 70 -26.87 -12.44 27.79
CA THR A 70 -25.62 -13.09 27.29
C THR A 70 -24.47 -12.14 26.99
N LEU A 71 -24.72 -10.85 26.79
CA LEU A 71 -23.67 -9.83 26.95
C LEU A 71 -23.44 -9.53 28.46
N ILE A 72 -24.53 -9.42 29.23
CA ILE A 72 -24.53 -9.15 30.68
C ILE A 72 -23.96 -10.29 31.56
N ARG A 73 -23.99 -11.57 31.14
CA ARG A 73 -23.56 -12.67 32.03
C ARG A 73 -22.04 -12.88 32.10
N SER A 74 -21.25 -12.26 31.21
CA SER A 74 -19.78 -12.28 31.33
C SER A 74 -19.26 -11.39 32.48
N THR A 75 -20.08 -10.46 32.97
CA THR A 75 -19.75 -9.54 34.07
C THR A 75 -20.50 -9.86 35.38
N GLN A 76 -21.59 -10.65 35.34
CA GLN A 76 -22.45 -10.87 36.50
C GLN A 76 -22.02 -11.99 37.48
N LEU A 77 -20.88 -12.65 37.27
CA LEU A 77 -20.32 -13.59 38.25
C LEU A 77 -19.33 -12.94 39.24
N ALA A 78 -19.06 -11.63 39.11
CA ALA A 78 -18.17 -10.89 40.03
C ALA A 78 -18.90 -9.94 40.99
N SER A 79 -20.20 -9.70 40.83
CA SER A 79 -20.94 -8.67 41.59
C SER A 79 -22.27 -9.19 42.14
N ILE A 80 -22.18 -10.20 43.02
CA ILE A 80 -23.22 -10.39 44.04
C ILE A 80 -22.95 -9.36 45.14
N HIS A 81 -23.40 -8.13 44.93
CA HIS A 81 -23.91 -7.27 46.00
C HIS A 81 -24.52 -5.99 45.40
N LEU A 82 -25.84 -5.86 45.56
CA LEU A 82 -26.51 -4.65 46.05
C LEU A 82 -26.06 -3.33 45.42
N HIS A 83 -26.86 -2.77 44.49
CA HIS A 83 -27.54 -1.50 44.74
C HIS A 83 -28.43 -1.13 43.54
N ILE A 84 -29.71 -1.05 43.83
CA ILE A 84 -30.76 -0.50 42.97
C ILE A 84 -30.58 1.03 43.00
N PHE A 85 -29.65 1.58 42.22
CA PHE A 85 -29.58 3.01 41.87
C PHE A 85 -28.60 3.39 40.73
N ASP A 86 -27.84 2.43 40.14
CA ASP A 86 -26.81 2.69 39.10
C ASP A 86 -27.23 2.33 37.65
N ASP A 87 -28.54 2.21 37.37
CA ASP A 87 -29.08 1.65 36.12
C ASP A 87 -28.91 2.51 34.84
N PHE A 88 -28.30 3.69 34.92
CA PHE A 88 -28.13 4.59 33.77
C PHE A 88 -26.68 4.65 33.24
N GLU A 89 -25.68 4.36 34.08
CA GLU A 89 -24.27 4.48 33.71
C GLU A 89 -23.69 3.14 33.21
N ASP A 90 -24.16 2.01 33.75
CA ASP A 90 -23.74 0.67 33.33
C ASP A 90 -24.36 0.19 32.01
N LYS A 91 -25.53 0.74 31.63
CA LYS A 91 -26.23 0.37 30.38
C LYS A 91 -25.53 0.88 29.11
N LEU A 92 -24.56 1.78 29.27
CA LEU A 92 -23.85 2.41 28.17
C LEU A 92 -22.61 1.60 27.73
N SER A 93 -22.14 0.68 28.57
CA SER A 93 -20.90 -0.11 28.41
C SER A 93 -20.84 -1.00 27.15
N GLU A 94 -21.98 -1.57 26.74
CA GLU A 94 -22.04 -2.64 25.71
C GLU A 94 -22.05 -2.16 24.23
N PRO A 95 -22.63 -1.01 23.83
CA PRO A 95 -22.50 -0.50 22.45
C PRO A 95 -21.10 0.03 22.11
N PHE A 96 -20.21 0.25 23.10
CA PHE A 96 -18.93 0.92 22.85
C PHE A 96 -17.96 0.11 21.99
N LEU A 97 -17.98 -1.22 22.03
CA LEU A 97 -17.13 -2.04 21.15
C LEU A 97 -17.53 -1.85 19.68
N ILE A 98 -18.83 -1.87 19.37
CA ILE A 98 -19.34 -1.67 18.01
C ILE A 98 -19.05 -0.23 17.57
N ILE A 99 -19.30 0.75 18.44
CA ILE A 99 -18.97 2.16 18.17
C ILE A 99 -17.48 2.32 17.89
N LEU A 100 -16.60 1.66 18.67
CA LEU A 100 -15.16 1.68 18.44
C LEU A 100 -14.79 1.07 17.09
N ILE A 101 -15.32 -0.10 16.74
CA ILE A 101 -15.04 -0.75 15.44
C ILE A 101 -15.48 0.15 14.28
N VAL A 102 -16.68 0.74 14.37
CA VAL A 102 -17.18 1.67 13.35
C VAL A 102 -16.35 2.96 13.31
N ALA A 103 -15.98 3.52 14.45
CA ALA A 103 -15.14 4.71 14.54
C ALA A 103 -13.74 4.44 13.94
N MET A 104 -13.15 3.29 14.24
CA MET A 104 -11.87 2.86 13.68
C MET A 104 -11.98 2.67 12.17
N ASN A 105 -12.99 1.99 11.66
CA ASN A 105 -13.16 1.78 10.22
C ASN A 105 -13.45 3.09 9.46
N SER A 106 -14.21 4.01 10.07
CA SER A 106 -14.61 5.29 9.44
C SER A 106 -13.57 6.40 9.54
N ARG A 107 -12.57 6.30 10.43
CA ARG A 107 -11.60 7.38 10.72
C ARG A 107 -11.00 8.04 9.48
N ARG A 108 -10.60 7.26 8.48
CA ARG A 108 -9.97 7.76 7.25
C ARG A 108 -10.97 8.40 6.30
N LEU A 109 -12.16 7.81 6.20
CA LEU A 109 -13.25 8.36 5.39
C LEU A 109 -13.71 9.72 5.96
N ILE A 110 -13.90 9.80 7.28
CA ILE A 110 -14.25 11.04 7.98
C ILE A 110 -13.17 12.09 7.72
N TYR A 111 -11.89 11.74 7.91
CA TYR A 111 -10.79 12.65 7.64
C TYR A 111 -10.79 13.16 6.19
N CYS A 112 -10.93 12.27 5.20
CA CYS A 112 -10.96 12.65 3.79
C CYS A 112 -12.15 13.56 3.46
N LEU A 113 -13.33 13.28 4.01
CA LEU A 113 -14.52 14.12 3.86
C LEU A 113 -14.32 15.50 4.50
N SER A 114 -13.76 15.55 5.70
CA SER A 114 -13.45 16.80 6.40
C SER A 114 -12.44 17.64 5.65
N MET A 115 -11.37 17.04 5.11
CA MET A 115 -10.40 17.74 4.28
C MET A 115 -11.00 18.24 2.98
N ARG A 116 -11.86 17.44 2.33
CA ARG A 116 -12.56 17.88 1.11
C ARG A 116 -13.53 19.02 1.38
N ALA A 117 -14.23 18.98 2.52
CA ALA A 117 -15.09 20.08 2.96
C ALA A 117 -14.27 21.33 3.26
N LEU A 118 -13.10 21.19 3.89
CA LEU A 118 -12.20 22.30 4.18
C LEU A 118 -11.75 23.00 2.89
N ASP A 119 -11.36 22.24 1.86
CA ASP A 119 -10.95 22.79 0.57
C ASP A 119 -12.08 23.51 -0.18
N LEU A 120 -13.34 23.14 0.06
CA LEU A 120 -14.51 23.81 -0.50
C LEU A 120 -14.88 25.10 0.26
N LEU A 121 -14.68 25.10 1.59
CA LEU A 121 -15.05 26.21 2.46
C LEU A 121 -13.99 27.32 2.50
N LEU A 122 -12.71 26.99 2.31
CA LEU A 122 -11.59 27.92 2.47
C LEU A 122 -10.86 28.16 1.14
N PRO A 123 -10.90 29.39 0.59
CA PRO A 123 -10.12 29.73 -0.59
C PRO A 123 -8.61 29.67 -0.32
N THR A 124 -7.84 29.31 -1.36
CA THR A 124 -6.39 29.00 -1.33
C THR A 124 -5.50 30.11 -0.75
N ASN A 125 -6.01 31.32 -0.57
CA ASN A 125 -5.29 32.48 -0.03
C ASN A 125 -5.04 32.39 1.49
N TYR A 126 -5.82 31.60 2.24
CA TYR A 126 -5.72 31.49 3.71
C TYR A 126 -4.94 30.25 4.18
N HIS A 127 -3.72 30.04 3.66
CA HIS A 127 -2.89 28.86 3.98
C HIS A 127 -2.61 28.70 5.49
N ARG A 128 -2.53 29.80 6.27
CA ARG A 128 -2.36 29.69 7.74
C ARG A 128 -3.59 29.10 8.42
N LEU A 129 -4.79 29.58 8.07
CA LEU A 129 -6.04 29.11 8.65
C LEU A 129 -6.32 27.66 8.26
N TRP A 130 -6.08 27.29 7.00
CA TRP A 130 -6.20 25.92 6.51
C TRP A 130 -5.35 24.93 7.33
N ARG A 131 -4.10 25.31 7.69
CA ARG A 131 -3.24 24.48 8.54
C ARG A 131 -3.80 24.32 9.96
N ILE A 132 -4.34 25.39 10.56
CA ILE A 132 -4.93 25.33 11.90
C ILE A 132 -6.16 24.42 11.89
N CYS A 133 -7.06 24.60 10.91
CA CYS A 133 -8.23 23.74 10.76
C CYS A 133 -7.86 22.27 10.53
N LYS A 134 -6.82 21.99 9.74
CA LYS A 134 -6.29 20.63 9.55
C LYS A 134 -5.90 20.01 10.90
N PHE A 135 -5.07 20.69 11.70
CA PHE A 135 -4.67 20.16 13.02
C PHE A 135 -5.86 19.96 13.96
N LEU A 136 -6.82 20.89 13.99
CA LEU A 136 -8.02 20.75 14.82
C LEU A 136 -8.86 19.51 14.41
N ILE A 137 -9.01 19.24 13.11
CA ILE A 137 -9.72 18.05 12.63
C ILE A 137 -8.98 16.77 13.06
N GLU A 138 -7.65 16.75 12.93
CA GLU A 138 -6.82 15.61 13.35
C GLU A 138 -6.97 15.34 14.85
N ASP A 139 -6.91 16.39 15.67
CA ASP A 139 -7.05 16.31 17.12
C ASP A 139 -8.45 15.85 17.55
N ILE A 140 -9.51 16.35 16.91
CA ILE A 140 -10.89 15.95 17.21
C ILE A 140 -11.11 14.47 16.91
N ILE A 141 -10.67 13.98 15.75
CA ILE A 141 -10.81 12.57 15.38
C ILE A 141 -10.05 11.68 16.38
N LEU A 142 -8.82 12.07 16.73
CA LEU A 142 -8.02 11.32 17.70
C LEU A 142 -8.64 11.33 19.09
N ALA A 143 -9.11 12.48 19.57
CA ALA A 143 -9.77 12.62 20.87
C ALA A 143 -11.03 11.76 20.97
N MET A 144 -11.84 11.70 19.91
CA MET A 144 -13.00 10.82 19.85
C MET A 144 -12.62 9.34 19.95
N LEU A 145 -11.57 8.90 19.26
CA LEU A 145 -11.10 7.52 19.34
C LEU A 145 -10.55 7.17 20.72
N VAL A 146 -9.78 8.08 21.33
CA VAL A 146 -9.25 7.91 22.69
C VAL A 146 -10.39 7.86 23.70
N PHE A 147 -11.40 8.73 23.56
CA PHE A 147 -12.59 8.71 24.41
C PHE A 147 -13.30 7.35 24.35
N CYS A 148 -13.51 6.78 23.15
CA CYS A 148 -14.07 5.44 23.01
C CYS A 148 -13.24 4.36 23.72
N ILE A 149 -11.90 4.44 23.64
CA ILE A 149 -10.99 3.50 24.31
C ILE A 149 -11.05 3.66 25.84
N VAL A 150 -11.11 4.89 26.35
CA VAL A 150 -11.18 5.17 27.80
C VAL A 150 -12.52 4.72 28.39
N MET A 151 -13.62 4.95 27.67
CA MET A 151 -14.93 4.44 28.09
C MET A 151 -14.95 2.90 28.13
N MET A 152 -14.25 2.23 27.21
CA MET A 152 -14.06 0.77 27.29
C MET A 152 -13.09 0.35 28.40
N TYR A 153 -12.12 1.18 28.76
CA TYR A 153 -11.10 0.88 29.78
C TYR A 153 -11.71 0.74 31.18
N ASN A 154 -12.65 1.61 31.55
CA ASN A 154 -13.22 1.64 32.90
C ASN A 154 -13.92 0.33 33.31
N ASN A 155 -14.28 -0.51 32.34
CA ASN A 155 -15.16 -1.66 32.55
C ASN A 155 -14.48 -3.02 32.25
N GLN A 156 -13.16 -3.08 32.05
CA GLN A 156 -12.49 -4.27 31.47
C GLN A 156 -11.20 -4.72 32.18
N ASN A 157 -10.86 -6.01 32.04
CA ASN A 157 -9.63 -6.62 32.56
C ASN A 157 -8.37 -6.07 31.86
N ASN A 158 -7.22 -6.09 32.57
CA ASN A 158 -5.91 -5.64 32.07
C ASN A 158 -5.49 -6.27 30.72
N LEU A 159 -5.85 -7.54 30.46
CA LEU A 159 -5.55 -8.23 29.20
C LEU A 159 -6.32 -7.63 28.01
N SER A 160 -7.60 -7.28 28.21
CA SER A 160 -8.45 -6.66 27.19
C SER A 160 -7.90 -5.29 26.79
N ILE A 161 -7.34 -4.55 27.75
CA ILE A 161 -6.72 -3.24 27.53
C ILE A 161 -5.44 -3.38 26.70
N PHE A 162 -4.58 -4.34 27.02
CA PHE A 162 -3.37 -4.60 26.24
C PHE A 162 -3.70 -4.93 24.78
N LEU A 163 -4.71 -5.77 24.55
CA LEU A 163 -5.16 -6.13 23.19
C LEU A 163 -5.76 -4.95 22.43
N LEU A 164 -6.42 -4.01 23.12
CA LEU A 164 -6.98 -2.83 22.47
C LEU A 164 -5.90 -1.85 22.01
N ILE A 165 -4.81 -1.75 22.78
CA ILE A 165 -3.74 -0.77 22.57
C ILE A 165 -2.58 -1.34 21.71
N TYR A 166 -2.41 -2.66 21.64
CA TYR A 166 -1.28 -3.31 20.97
C TYR A 166 -1.01 -2.79 19.55
N LEU A 167 -2.04 -2.62 18.71
CA LEU A 167 -1.86 -2.13 17.35
C LEU A 167 -1.41 -0.66 17.28
N PHE A 168 -1.68 0.15 18.30
CA PHE A 168 -1.16 1.50 18.42
C PHE A 168 0.32 1.51 18.80
N VAL A 169 0.77 0.53 19.61
CA VAL A 169 2.19 0.32 19.90
C VAL A 169 2.92 -0.10 18.61
N VAL A 170 2.36 -1.04 17.85
CA VAL A 170 2.90 -1.44 16.54
C VAL A 170 2.93 -0.25 15.57
N TYR A 171 1.88 0.57 15.55
CA TYR A 171 1.84 1.79 14.75
C TYR A 171 3.00 2.73 15.10
N TYR A 172 3.19 3.00 16.39
CA TYR A 172 4.28 3.86 16.87
C TYR A 172 5.66 3.34 16.45
N LEU A 173 5.88 2.02 16.49
CA LEU A 173 7.15 1.41 16.04
C LEU A 173 7.40 1.57 14.53
N ILE A 174 6.36 1.57 13.70
CA ILE A 174 6.51 1.63 12.23
C ILE A 174 6.58 3.09 11.72
N PHE A 175 5.72 3.97 12.23
CA PHE A 175 5.52 5.33 11.72
C PHE A 175 6.04 6.44 12.63
N GLY A 176 6.41 6.11 13.88
CA GLY A 176 6.79 7.09 14.89
C GLY A 176 5.61 7.95 15.33
N LEU A 177 5.88 9.24 15.57
CA LEU A 177 4.89 10.23 16.04
C LEU A 177 4.11 10.93 14.91
N LYS A 178 4.25 10.49 13.65
CA LYS A 178 3.53 11.09 12.53
C LYS A 178 2.08 10.62 12.58
N ILE A 179 1.11 11.51 12.74
CA ILE A 179 -0.33 11.16 12.81
C ILE A 179 -0.93 10.95 11.40
N GLU A 180 -0.39 11.63 10.40
CA GLU A 180 -0.92 11.62 9.02
C GLU A 180 -1.08 10.20 8.43
N PRO A 181 -0.15 9.24 8.59
CA PRO A 181 -0.34 7.86 8.11
C PRO A 181 -1.49 7.11 8.81
N PHE A 182 -1.92 7.54 9.99
CA PHE A 182 -3.06 6.92 10.68
C PHE A 182 -4.39 7.33 10.03
N LEU A 183 -4.50 8.61 9.67
CA LEU A 183 -5.72 9.26 9.18
C LEU A 183 -5.83 9.32 7.66
N ARG A 184 -4.71 9.26 6.94
CA ARG A 184 -4.65 9.30 5.47
C ARG A 184 -3.85 8.11 4.94
N PHE A 185 -4.34 7.48 3.87
CA PHE A 185 -3.71 6.29 3.31
C PHE A 185 -2.47 6.60 2.46
N ILE A 186 -2.46 7.72 1.72
CA ILE A 186 -1.29 8.16 0.95
C ILE A 186 -0.76 9.45 1.57
N CYS A 187 0.49 9.42 2.05
CA CYS A 187 1.18 10.61 2.53
C CYS A 187 1.95 11.25 1.37
N GLU A 188 1.60 12.48 1.01
CA GLU A 188 2.29 13.23 -0.04
C GLU A 188 3.59 13.85 0.49
N ILE A 189 4.72 13.58 -0.17
CA ILE A 189 5.98 14.25 0.14
C ILE A 189 5.96 15.63 -0.53
N ARG A 190 5.97 16.69 0.29
CA ARG A 190 5.85 18.09 -0.19
C ARG A 190 6.91 18.42 -1.25
N GLY A 191 6.46 18.90 -2.40
CA GLY A 191 7.34 19.32 -3.52
C GLY A 191 7.71 18.22 -4.53
N ALA A 192 7.36 16.95 -4.25
CA ALA A 192 7.64 15.82 -5.15
C ALA A 192 6.39 15.29 -5.87
N TYR A 193 5.22 15.90 -5.65
CA TYR A 193 3.92 15.42 -6.11
C TYR A 193 3.21 16.45 -6.99
N PHE A 194 2.58 15.99 -8.07
CA PHE A 194 1.66 16.76 -8.92
C PHE A 194 0.41 15.92 -9.18
N ASN A 195 -0.79 16.45 -8.94
CA ASN A 195 -2.06 15.73 -9.06
C ASN A 195 -2.10 14.37 -8.31
N ALA A 196 -1.62 14.33 -7.06
CA ALA A 196 -1.57 13.15 -6.18
C ALA A 196 -0.67 11.97 -6.66
N LEU A 197 0.20 12.20 -7.65
CA LEU A 197 1.23 11.26 -8.11
C LEU A 197 2.62 11.88 -7.96
N PRO A 198 3.68 11.09 -7.72
CA PRO A 198 5.03 11.62 -7.71
C PRO A 198 5.41 12.11 -9.12
N LEU A 199 6.11 13.24 -9.20
CA LEU A 199 6.56 13.83 -10.45
C LEU A 199 7.80 13.09 -10.95
N HIS A 200 7.73 12.54 -12.16
CA HIS A 200 8.92 12.09 -12.89
C HIS A 200 9.45 13.23 -13.75
N CYS A 201 10.70 13.63 -13.56
CA CYS A 201 11.34 14.62 -14.41
C CYS A 201 12.36 13.92 -15.31
N CYS A 202 12.15 14.03 -16.63
CA CYS A 202 13.10 13.53 -17.63
C CYS A 202 14.33 14.44 -17.68
N THR A 203 15.18 14.35 -16.67
CA THR A 203 16.41 15.15 -16.57
C THR A 203 17.59 14.42 -17.16
N VAL A 204 18.55 15.17 -17.69
CA VAL A 204 19.82 14.63 -18.21
C VAL A 204 20.91 14.66 -17.12
N GLN A 205 20.61 15.21 -15.94
CA GLN A 205 21.58 15.36 -14.86
C GLN A 205 21.66 14.08 -14.00
N PRO A 206 22.81 13.37 -13.96
CA PRO A 206 22.94 12.10 -13.22
C PRO A 206 22.62 12.19 -11.74
N GLN A 207 22.95 13.32 -11.10
CA GLN A 207 22.69 13.51 -9.67
C GLN A 207 21.18 13.63 -9.39
N ALA A 208 20.45 14.40 -10.20
CA ALA A 208 19.01 14.57 -10.06
C ALA A 208 18.25 13.25 -10.23
N ILE A 209 18.66 12.42 -11.20
CA ILE A 209 18.08 11.07 -11.40
C ILE A 209 18.25 10.21 -10.15
N ARG A 210 19.44 10.23 -9.51
CA ARG A 210 19.69 9.43 -8.30
C ARG A 210 18.88 9.93 -7.10
N ASP A 211 18.80 11.24 -6.92
CA ASP A 211 18.03 11.86 -5.83
C ASP A 211 16.53 11.57 -5.99
N GLU A 212 16.02 11.59 -7.23
CA GLU A 212 14.65 11.20 -7.56
C GLU A 212 14.38 9.73 -7.20
N ILE A 213 15.30 8.81 -7.53
CA ILE A 213 15.14 7.38 -7.24
C ILE A 213 15.18 7.10 -5.75
N GLU A 214 16.04 7.78 -5.00
CA GLU A 214 16.08 7.70 -3.54
C GLU A 214 14.72 8.11 -2.95
N LEU A 215 14.12 9.18 -3.48
CA LEU A 215 12.80 9.66 -3.09
C LEU A 215 11.69 8.65 -3.44
N LEU A 216 11.65 8.17 -4.68
CA LEU A 216 10.67 7.19 -5.16
C LEU A 216 10.76 5.86 -4.41
N ARG A 217 11.98 5.41 -4.09
CA ARG A 217 12.21 4.21 -3.27
C ARG A 217 11.68 4.39 -1.85
N ASN A 218 11.94 5.53 -1.23
CA ASN A 218 11.43 5.84 0.11
C ASN A 218 9.90 5.91 0.10
N ASP A 219 9.31 6.55 -0.92
CA ASP A 219 7.86 6.63 -1.11
C ASP A 219 7.22 5.25 -1.25
N PHE A 220 7.76 4.40 -2.14
CA PHE A 220 7.31 3.02 -2.32
C PHE A 220 7.35 2.22 -1.01
N ASN A 221 8.46 2.34 -0.27
CA ASN A 221 8.61 1.65 1.02
C ASN A 221 7.59 2.14 2.06
N ASN A 222 7.29 3.44 2.11
CA ASN A 222 6.30 3.99 3.03
C ASN A 222 4.88 3.55 2.65
N ARG A 223 4.54 3.53 1.36
CA ARG A 223 3.27 2.97 0.87
C ARG A 223 3.14 1.49 1.21
N LEU A 224 4.19 0.70 1.04
CA LEU A 224 4.17 -0.73 1.37
C LEU A 224 3.98 -0.98 2.87
N LYS A 225 4.69 -0.24 3.73
CA LYS A 225 4.47 -0.28 5.19
C LYS A 225 3.01 0.03 5.55
N GLN A 226 2.44 1.05 4.90
CA GLN A 226 1.07 1.47 5.11
C GLN A 226 0.04 0.43 4.68
N VAL A 227 0.27 -0.25 3.55
CA VAL A 227 -0.56 -1.36 3.07
C VAL A 227 -0.58 -2.50 4.09
N ILE A 228 0.60 -2.92 4.58
CA ILE A 228 0.72 -4.02 5.55
C ILE A 228 0.05 -3.65 6.88
N PHE A 229 0.31 -2.45 7.38
CA PHE A 229 -0.31 -1.99 8.62
C PHE A 229 -1.84 -1.90 8.49
N THR A 230 -2.33 -1.30 7.41
CA THR A 230 -3.78 -1.14 7.16
C THR A 230 -4.50 -2.48 7.09
N SER A 231 -3.93 -3.48 6.40
CA SER A 231 -4.57 -4.78 6.26
C SER A 231 -4.68 -5.52 7.58
N VAL A 232 -3.60 -5.54 8.36
CA VAL A 232 -3.58 -6.17 9.69
C VAL A 232 -4.52 -5.43 10.64
N PHE A 233 -4.44 -4.09 10.67
CA PHE A 233 -5.27 -3.27 11.53
C PHE A 233 -6.77 -3.49 11.26
N ASN A 234 -7.20 -3.42 10.00
CA ASN A 234 -8.61 -3.59 9.67
C ASN A 234 -9.10 -5.03 9.93
N ALA A 235 -8.29 -6.05 9.61
CA ALA A 235 -8.65 -7.44 9.91
C ALA A 235 -8.75 -7.71 11.43
N TYR A 236 -7.90 -7.05 12.21
CA TYR A 236 -7.94 -7.16 13.67
C TYR A 236 -9.23 -6.58 14.26
N TYR A 237 -9.55 -5.32 13.95
CA TYR A 237 -10.74 -4.67 14.49
C TYR A 237 -12.05 -5.23 13.90
N ALA A 238 -12.08 -5.59 12.62
CA ALA A 238 -13.29 -6.12 11.99
C ALA A 238 -13.52 -7.61 12.28
N GLY A 239 -12.47 -8.41 12.48
CA GLY A 239 -12.57 -9.86 12.54
C GLY A 239 -12.20 -10.46 13.90
N PHE A 240 -10.99 -10.16 14.39
CA PHE A 240 -10.45 -10.76 15.61
C PHE A 240 -11.10 -10.20 16.88
N LEU A 241 -11.25 -8.88 16.98
CA LEU A 241 -11.75 -8.21 18.18
C LEU A 241 -13.17 -8.68 18.57
N PRO A 242 -14.15 -8.82 17.63
CA PRO A 242 -15.45 -9.40 17.95
C PRO A 242 -15.38 -10.82 18.53
N CYS A 243 -14.46 -11.65 18.03
CA CYS A 243 -14.29 -13.02 18.51
C CYS A 243 -13.74 -13.06 19.93
N PHE A 244 -12.75 -12.20 20.22
CA PHE A 244 -12.12 -12.16 21.53
C PHE A 244 -13.09 -11.74 22.63
N PHE A 245 -13.94 -10.74 22.38
CA PHE A 245 -14.93 -10.28 23.34
C PHE A 245 -16.18 -11.18 23.43
N ALA A 246 -16.35 -12.13 22.50
CA ALA A 246 -17.43 -13.11 22.52
C ALA A 246 -17.13 -14.35 23.39
N THR A 247 -16.54 -14.16 24.58
CA THR A 247 -16.10 -15.27 25.46
C THR A 247 -17.24 -16.10 26.05
N ALA A 248 -18.44 -15.51 26.17
CA ALA A 248 -19.61 -16.17 26.77
C ALA A 248 -20.46 -16.98 25.77
N ILE A 249 -20.11 -16.98 24.48
CA ILE A 249 -20.92 -17.56 23.41
C ILE A 249 -20.15 -18.68 22.71
N HIS A 250 -20.77 -19.83 22.58
CA HIS A 250 -20.23 -20.92 21.78
C HIS A 250 -20.50 -20.68 20.30
N TYR A 251 -19.47 -20.28 19.56
CA TYR A 251 -19.49 -20.13 18.11
C TYR A 251 -18.44 -21.05 17.45
N ASN A 252 -18.55 -21.26 16.13
CA ASN A 252 -17.58 -22.06 15.41
C ASN A 252 -16.29 -21.26 15.13
N VAL A 253 -15.27 -21.52 15.95
CA VAL A 253 -13.97 -20.83 15.88
C VAL A 253 -13.29 -21.02 14.52
N TRP A 254 -13.41 -22.21 13.91
CA TRP A 254 -12.72 -22.51 12.64
C TRP A 254 -13.24 -21.62 11.51
N TRP A 255 -14.55 -21.52 11.33
CA TRP A 255 -15.17 -20.66 10.32
C TRP A 255 -14.91 -19.17 10.59
N CYS A 256 -14.92 -18.74 11.86
CA CYS A 256 -14.60 -17.36 12.22
C CYS A 256 -13.13 -17.01 11.95
N MET A 257 -12.20 -17.95 12.16
CA MET A 257 -10.79 -17.79 11.83
C MET A 257 -10.56 -17.74 10.31
N GLN A 258 -11.25 -18.58 9.54
CA GLN A 258 -11.25 -18.48 8.07
C GLN A 258 -11.71 -17.10 7.61
N HIS A 259 -12.84 -16.61 8.16
CA HIS A 259 -13.35 -15.28 7.84
C HIS A 259 -12.30 -14.20 8.10
N ILE A 260 -11.61 -14.24 9.25
CA ILE A 260 -10.52 -13.30 9.57
C ILE A 260 -9.41 -13.34 8.50
N ILE A 261 -8.97 -14.54 8.10
CA ILE A 261 -7.91 -14.71 7.10
C ILE A 261 -8.37 -14.17 5.74
N PHE A 262 -9.58 -14.48 5.31
CA PHE A 262 -10.15 -13.99 4.06
C PHE A 262 -10.35 -12.48 4.06
N VAL A 263 -10.81 -11.89 5.18
CA VAL A 263 -10.89 -10.43 5.34
C VAL A 263 -9.50 -9.81 5.24
N TRP A 264 -8.51 -10.36 5.95
CA TRP A 264 -7.13 -9.87 5.89
C TRP A 264 -6.56 -9.89 4.47
N LEU A 265 -6.69 -11.01 3.75
CA LEU A 265 -6.24 -11.13 2.37
C LEU A 265 -6.96 -10.16 1.44
N SER A 266 -8.28 -10.01 1.59
CA SER A 266 -9.09 -9.07 0.80
C SER A 266 -8.68 -7.62 1.04
N VAL A 267 -8.52 -7.20 2.29
CA VAL A 267 -8.05 -5.85 2.62
C VAL A 267 -6.63 -5.63 2.09
N LEU A 268 -5.75 -6.63 2.20
CA LEU A 268 -4.38 -6.55 1.71
C LEU A 268 -4.36 -6.29 0.20
N THR A 269 -5.06 -7.09 -0.60
CA THR A 269 -5.05 -6.94 -2.06
C THR A 269 -5.76 -5.66 -2.50
N MET A 270 -6.87 -5.29 -1.86
CA MET A 270 -7.55 -4.02 -2.09
C MET A 270 -6.65 -2.81 -1.77
N SER A 271 -5.91 -2.87 -0.65
CA SER A 271 -4.97 -1.82 -0.25
C SER A 271 -3.79 -1.72 -1.22
N ILE A 272 -3.26 -2.83 -1.73
CA ILE A 272 -2.21 -2.84 -2.77
C ILE A 272 -2.71 -2.14 -4.04
N VAL A 273 -3.93 -2.44 -4.47
CA VAL A 273 -4.56 -1.81 -5.66
C VAL A 273 -4.76 -0.31 -5.47
N PHE A 274 -5.04 0.15 -4.25
CA PHE A 274 -5.18 1.58 -3.95
C PHE A 274 -3.84 2.29 -3.81
N ALA A 275 -2.83 1.62 -3.26
CA ALA A 275 -1.50 2.20 -3.03
C ALA A 275 -0.67 2.32 -4.31
N PHE A 276 -0.85 1.37 -5.25
CA PHE A 276 -0.05 1.24 -6.46
C PHE A 276 -0.91 1.27 -7.73
N PRO A 277 -1.53 2.43 -8.06
CA PRO A 277 -2.23 2.57 -9.33
C PRO A 277 -1.23 2.41 -10.50
N SER A 278 -1.68 1.92 -11.65
CA SER A 278 -0.78 1.63 -12.78
C SER A 278 0.03 2.83 -13.26
N LYS A 279 -0.51 4.05 -13.18
CA LYS A 279 0.24 5.29 -13.48
C LYS A 279 1.42 5.52 -12.53
N TYR A 280 1.28 5.14 -11.26
CA TYR A 280 2.38 5.23 -10.30
C TYR A 280 3.49 4.23 -10.65
N SER A 281 3.11 3.00 -11.02
CA SER A 281 4.06 1.98 -11.48
C SER A 281 4.76 2.40 -12.78
N ASP A 282 4.08 3.14 -13.65
CA ASP A 282 4.68 3.71 -14.86
C ASP A 282 5.75 4.77 -14.55
N ILE A 283 5.51 5.64 -13.57
CA ILE A 283 6.52 6.60 -13.08
C ILE A 283 7.77 5.87 -12.56
N LEU A 284 7.58 4.81 -11.76
CA LEU A 284 8.69 3.98 -11.27
C LEU A 284 9.43 3.26 -12.39
N HIS A 285 8.70 2.79 -13.41
CA HIS A 285 9.29 2.17 -14.60
C HIS A 285 10.18 3.14 -15.38
N ARG A 286 9.68 4.35 -15.68
CA ARG A 286 10.46 5.39 -16.39
C ARG A 286 11.70 5.78 -15.61
N ALA A 287 11.57 5.99 -14.31
CA ALA A 287 12.72 6.27 -13.44
C ALA A 287 13.73 5.11 -13.43
N ALA A 288 13.27 3.86 -13.45
CA ALA A 288 14.16 2.70 -13.55
C ALA A 288 14.88 2.63 -14.90
N LEU A 289 14.23 2.98 -16.02
CA LEU A 289 14.89 3.05 -17.33
C LEU A 289 15.97 4.14 -17.37
N HIS A 290 15.73 5.31 -16.76
CA HIS A 290 16.72 6.38 -16.65
C HIS A 290 17.88 6.04 -15.70
N LEU A 291 17.64 5.19 -14.70
CA LEU A 291 18.68 4.71 -13.79
C LEU A 291 19.68 3.77 -14.50
N GLY A 292 19.16 2.87 -15.34
CA GLY A 292 19.91 1.76 -15.91
C GLY A 292 20.43 0.79 -14.85
N CYS A 293 21.17 -0.23 -15.29
CA CYS A 293 21.82 -1.17 -14.40
C CYS A 293 23.19 -1.61 -14.90
N TRP A 294 24.02 -2.00 -13.93
CA TRP A 294 25.34 -2.54 -14.16
C TRP A 294 25.32 -4.06 -14.08
N SER A 295 25.92 -4.72 -15.07
CA SER A 295 26.29 -6.12 -15.02
C SER A 295 27.73 -6.23 -14.57
N LYS A 296 27.99 -6.95 -13.48
CA LYS A 296 29.36 -7.31 -13.14
C LYS A 296 29.91 -8.26 -14.21
N LEU A 297 31.09 -7.95 -14.74
CA LEU A 297 31.82 -8.84 -15.64
C LEU A 297 32.67 -9.78 -14.78
N GLU A 298 32.46 -11.08 -14.94
CA GLU A 298 33.34 -12.08 -14.34
C GLU A 298 34.65 -12.11 -15.13
N LEU A 299 35.76 -11.78 -14.47
CA LEU A 299 37.06 -11.71 -15.14
C LEU A 299 37.53 -13.11 -15.56
N ARG A 300 37.62 -13.33 -16.86
CA ARG A 300 38.32 -14.46 -17.48
C ARG A 300 39.79 -14.09 -17.73
N PRO A 301 40.75 -14.96 -17.38
CA PRO A 301 42.17 -14.71 -17.64
C PRO A 301 42.42 -14.55 -19.15
N GLY A 302 43.05 -13.44 -19.56
CA GLY A 302 43.60 -13.25 -20.92
C GLY A 302 42.88 -12.24 -21.82
N ALA A 303 41.56 -12.28 -21.95
CA ALA A 303 40.79 -11.32 -22.77
C ALA A 303 40.55 -9.98 -22.04
N ASP A 304 40.54 -10.02 -20.72
CA ASP A 304 40.05 -8.92 -19.89
C ASP A 304 41.14 -7.92 -19.48
N CYS A 305 42.41 -8.20 -19.76
CA CYS A 305 43.49 -7.23 -19.55
C CYS A 305 43.40 -6.06 -20.55
N VAL A 306 43.00 -6.33 -21.80
CA VAL A 306 42.77 -5.30 -22.83
C VAL A 306 41.51 -4.49 -22.50
N VAL A 307 40.42 -5.17 -22.12
CA VAL A 307 39.17 -4.51 -21.72
C VAL A 307 39.36 -3.70 -20.44
N SER A 308 40.11 -4.21 -19.45
CA SER A 308 40.42 -3.47 -18.23
C SER A 308 41.35 -2.29 -18.46
N ALA A 309 42.24 -2.34 -19.46
CA ALA A 309 43.13 -1.23 -19.79
C ALA A 309 42.39 -0.12 -20.55
N ALA A 310 41.39 -0.48 -21.35
CA ALA A 310 40.54 0.47 -22.10
C ALA A 310 39.32 0.98 -21.30
N ALA A 311 38.93 0.31 -20.21
CA ALA A 311 37.78 0.69 -19.40
C ALA A 311 38.03 2.00 -18.65
N ALA A 312 37.14 2.97 -18.84
CA ALA A 312 37.19 4.23 -18.12
C ALA A 312 36.88 4.04 -16.62
N ASN A 313 37.51 4.85 -15.77
CA ASN A 313 37.16 4.89 -14.35
C ASN A 313 35.74 5.44 -14.18
N TRP A 314 34.95 4.79 -13.33
CA TRP A 314 33.58 5.21 -13.07
C TRP A 314 33.55 6.61 -12.45
N ASN A 315 32.69 7.49 -13.00
CA ASN A 315 32.50 8.85 -12.52
C ASN A 315 31.01 9.11 -12.21
N LYS A 316 30.78 9.91 -11.15
CA LYS A 316 29.45 10.29 -10.66
C LYS A 316 28.69 11.20 -11.63
N SER A 317 29.38 12.06 -12.37
CA SER A 317 28.75 13.06 -13.24
C SER A 317 28.52 12.59 -14.68
N THR A 318 28.91 11.36 -15.02
CA THR A 318 28.84 10.85 -16.39
C THR A 318 27.62 9.95 -16.58
N LEU A 319 26.93 10.14 -17.71
CA LEU A 319 25.94 9.22 -18.23
C LEU A 319 26.66 8.15 -19.05
N TRP A 320 26.52 6.89 -18.68
CA TRP A 320 27.23 5.81 -19.36
C TRP A 320 26.34 5.21 -20.46
N PRO A 321 26.73 5.29 -21.75
CA PRO A 321 25.92 4.77 -22.84
C PRO A 321 25.92 3.24 -22.88
N HIS A 322 25.02 2.68 -23.66
CA HIS A 322 24.83 1.24 -23.82
C HIS A 322 26.15 0.49 -24.08
N ASN A 323 26.33 -0.64 -23.41
CA ASN A 323 27.47 -1.56 -23.57
C ASN A 323 28.85 -0.99 -23.17
N THR A 324 28.92 0.21 -22.59
CA THR A 324 30.18 0.74 -22.05
C THR A 324 30.64 -0.03 -20.81
N VAL A 325 31.96 -0.20 -20.69
CA VAL A 325 32.60 -0.89 -19.58
C VAL A 325 33.30 0.13 -18.70
N THR A 326 33.04 0.06 -17.40
CA THR A 326 33.65 0.94 -16.40
C THR A 326 34.33 0.15 -15.31
N LYS A 327 35.41 0.72 -14.79
CA LYS A 327 36.11 0.19 -13.62
C LYS A 327 35.62 0.91 -12.36
N CYS A 328 35.11 0.14 -11.40
CA CYS A 328 34.68 0.64 -10.10
C CYS A 328 35.18 -0.29 -9.00
N ALA A 329 35.87 0.26 -7.98
CA ALA A 329 36.41 -0.50 -6.85
C ALA A 329 37.24 -1.75 -7.23
N GLY A 330 37.96 -1.70 -8.36
CA GLY A 330 38.79 -2.82 -8.84
C GLY A 330 38.05 -3.85 -9.69
N GLU A 331 36.74 -3.73 -9.84
CA GLU A 331 35.90 -4.64 -10.64
C GLU A 331 35.41 -3.95 -11.92
N LEU A 332 35.11 -4.77 -12.94
CA LEU A 332 34.58 -4.31 -14.23
C LEU A 332 33.07 -4.46 -14.27
N TYR A 333 32.41 -3.40 -14.72
CA TYR A 333 30.96 -3.33 -14.84
C TYR A 333 30.58 -2.92 -16.26
N ARG A 334 29.64 -3.64 -16.87
CA ARG A 334 29.07 -3.33 -18.18
C ARG A 334 27.68 -2.72 -18.04
N CYS A 335 27.43 -1.64 -18.77
CA CYS A 335 26.11 -1.01 -18.90
C CYS A 335 25.14 -1.93 -19.68
N GLN A 336 23.99 -2.29 -19.10
CA GLN A 336 22.97 -3.10 -19.78
C GLN A 336 21.84 -2.27 -20.43
N GLY A 337 21.63 -1.04 -19.98
CA GLY A 337 20.55 -0.17 -20.48
C GLY A 337 21.01 0.78 -21.59
N PRO A 338 20.06 1.50 -22.22
CA PRO A 338 20.36 2.65 -23.11
C PRO A 338 21.33 3.64 -22.47
N VAL A 339 21.10 3.94 -21.19
CA VAL A 339 21.92 4.80 -20.35
C VAL A 339 21.98 4.19 -18.95
N THR A 340 23.14 4.26 -18.29
CA THR A 340 23.27 3.89 -16.87
C THR A 340 23.87 5.03 -16.05
N VAL A 341 23.17 5.36 -14.97
CA VAL A 341 23.50 6.38 -13.97
C VAL A 341 23.76 5.75 -12.61
N ALA A 342 23.33 4.50 -12.41
CA ALA A 342 23.41 3.80 -11.13
C ALA A 342 24.84 3.77 -10.55
N PHE A 343 24.93 3.65 -9.22
CA PHE A 343 26.19 3.28 -8.59
C PHE A 343 26.43 1.77 -8.79
N PRO A 344 27.56 1.34 -9.37
CA PRO A 344 27.81 -0.07 -9.70
C PRO A 344 27.71 -1.02 -8.51
N SER A 345 28.14 -0.57 -7.32
CA SER A 345 28.17 -1.36 -6.09
C SER A 345 26.89 -1.20 -5.23
N ASN A 346 25.94 -0.35 -5.63
CA ASN A 346 24.76 -0.09 -4.80
C ASN A 346 23.64 -1.14 -5.05
N SER A 347 23.46 -2.04 -4.10
CA SER A 347 22.42 -3.08 -4.14
C SER A 347 20.99 -2.51 -4.19
N GLY A 348 20.76 -1.32 -3.63
CA GLY A 348 19.45 -0.65 -3.66
C GLY A 348 19.05 -0.22 -5.08
N HIS A 349 20.00 0.29 -5.86
CA HIS A 349 19.77 0.68 -7.26
C HIS A 349 19.51 -0.54 -8.13
N LEU A 350 20.26 -1.62 -7.91
CA LEU A 350 20.06 -2.89 -8.61
C LEU A 350 18.69 -3.50 -8.32
N ARG A 351 18.26 -3.51 -7.06
CA ARG A 351 16.92 -4.02 -6.67
C ARG A 351 15.80 -3.17 -7.26
N PHE A 352 15.93 -1.84 -7.20
CA PHE A 352 14.97 -0.92 -7.79
C PHE A 352 14.82 -1.16 -9.29
N TYR A 353 15.93 -1.24 -10.02
CA TYR A 353 15.92 -1.54 -11.44
C TYR A 353 15.25 -2.89 -11.72
N LYS A 354 15.67 -3.98 -11.06
CA LYS A 354 15.09 -5.32 -11.29
C LYS A 354 13.60 -5.38 -11.01
N LEU A 355 13.12 -4.68 -9.98
CA LEU A 355 11.71 -4.68 -9.59
C LEU A 355 10.84 -3.89 -10.57
N PHE A 356 11.30 -2.72 -11.03
CA PHE A 356 10.50 -1.81 -11.86
C PHE A 356 10.84 -1.84 -13.35
N HIS A 357 11.83 -2.61 -13.77
CA HIS A 357 12.12 -2.81 -15.19
C HIS A 357 10.97 -3.51 -15.93
N ASN A 358 10.24 -4.42 -15.27
CA ASN A 358 9.02 -5.00 -15.82
C ASN A 358 7.88 -5.00 -14.78
N PRO A 359 7.14 -3.88 -14.64
CA PRO A 359 6.06 -3.77 -13.67
C PRO A 359 4.90 -4.75 -13.95
N ALA A 360 4.72 -5.21 -15.19
CA ALA A 360 3.65 -6.15 -15.54
C ALA A 360 3.79 -7.49 -14.79
N SER A 361 5.02 -7.90 -14.44
CA SER A 361 5.25 -9.10 -13.62
C SER A 361 4.64 -8.97 -12.21
N ILE A 362 4.70 -7.79 -11.61
CA ILE A 362 4.11 -7.54 -10.28
C ILE A 362 2.59 -7.69 -10.35
N TYR A 363 1.95 -7.06 -11.33
CA TYR A 363 0.51 -7.18 -11.55
C TYR A 363 0.08 -8.60 -11.92
N ALA A 364 0.91 -9.34 -12.66
CA ALA A 364 0.65 -10.76 -12.96
C ALA A 364 0.60 -11.61 -11.68
N ILE A 365 1.60 -11.47 -10.81
CA ILE A 365 1.66 -12.20 -9.53
C ILE A 365 0.45 -11.85 -8.66
N LEU A 366 0.11 -10.57 -8.55
CA LEU A 366 -1.07 -10.12 -7.78
C LEU A 366 -2.38 -10.65 -8.36
N THR A 367 -2.51 -10.69 -9.69
CA THR A 367 -3.71 -11.22 -10.36
C THR A 367 -3.87 -12.71 -10.12
N VAL A 368 -2.77 -13.49 -10.19
CA VAL A 368 -2.78 -14.92 -9.87
C VAL A 368 -3.13 -15.15 -8.41
N ALA A 369 -2.51 -14.41 -7.48
CA ALA A 369 -2.83 -14.50 -6.06
C ALA A 369 -4.32 -14.20 -5.79
N GLN A 370 -4.88 -13.17 -6.41
CA GLN A 370 -6.30 -12.83 -6.26
C GLN A 370 -7.22 -13.89 -6.89
N ALA A 371 -6.83 -14.48 -8.02
CA ALA A 371 -7.57 -15.61 -8.60
C ALA A 371 -7.63 -16.80 -7.64
N CYS A 372 -6.50 -17.13 -7.00
CA CYS A 372 -6.44 -18.18 -5.98
C CYS A 372 -7.38 -17.89 -4.79
N ILE A 373 -7.44 -16.64 -4.32
CA ILE A 373 -8.35 -16.23 -3.24
C ILE A 373 -9.81 -16.45 -3.65
N ILE A 374 -10.20 -16.06 -4.87
CA ILE A 374 -11.58 -16.24 -5.36
C ILE A 374 -11.92 -17.72 -5.51
N ILE A 375 -11.02 -18.53 -6.09
CA ILE A 375 -11.24 -19.97 -6.27
C ILE A 375 -11.38 -20.66 -4.90
N ALA A 376 -10.54 -20.29 -3.93
CA ALA A 376 -10.65 -20.79 -2.56
C ALA A 376 -11.97 -20.37 -1.91
N GLY A 377 -12.40 -19.11 -2.09
CA GLY A 377 -13.69 -18.62 -1.60
C GLY A 377 -14.89 -19.36 -2.19
N ILE A 378 -14.89 -19.60 -3.51
CA ILE A 378 -15.95 -20.36 -4.20
C ILE A 378 -15.95 -21.82 -3.73
N SER A 379 -14.78 -22.44 -3.62
CA SER A 379 -14.66 -23.82 -3.15
C SER A 379 -15.20 -23.96 -1.73
N LEU A 380 -14.84 -23.03 -0.84
CA LEU A 380 -15.32 -23.01 0.54
C LEU A 380 -16.84 -22.73 0.62
N LEU A 381 -17.37 -21.90 -0.29
CA LEU A 381 -18.81 -21.65 -0.40
C LEU A 381 -19.59 -22.93 -0.76
N CYS A 382 -19.03 -23.81 -1.61
CA CYS A 382 -19.64 -25.11 -1.91
C CYS A 382 -19.67 -26.07 -0.70
N TYR A 383 -18.74 -25.91 0.25
CA TYR A 383 -18.71 -26.71 1.49
C TYR A 383 -19.56 -26.12 2.61
N ALA A 384 -19.93 -24.84 2.53
CA ALA A 384 -20.68 -24.16 3.59
C ALA A 384 -22.14 -24.63 3.59
N ILE A 385 -22.57 -25.23 4.70
CA ILE A 385 -23.95 -25.72 4.90
C ILE A 385 -24.81 -24.66 5.63
N GLU A 386 -24.22 -23.93 6.58
CA GLU A 386 -24.95 -22.96 7.39
C GLU A 386 -25.10 -21.60 6.69
N TRP A 387 -26.28 -21.00 6.78
CA TRP A 387 -26.64 -19.78 6.05
C TRP A 387 -25.76 -18.56 6.39
N ASN A 388 -25.31 -18.43 7.64
CA ASN A 388 -24.44 -17.34 8.10
C ASN A 388 -23.05 -17.42 7.46
N PHE A 389 -22.49 -18.62 7.35
CA PHE A 389 -21.22 -18.83 6.64
C PHE A 389 -21.38 -18.63 5.14
N ILE A 390 -22.48 -19.10 4.55
CA ILE A 390 -22.80 -18.84 3.14
C ILE A 390 -22.87 -17.33 2.87
N LEU A 391 -23.56 -16.57 3.73
CA LEU A 391 -23.70 -15.11 3.59
C LEU A 391 -22.35 -14.39 3.68
N SER A 392 -21.56 -14.68 4.70
CA SER A 392 -20.25 -14.03 4.92
C SER A 392 -19.24 -14.35 3.80
N LEU A 393 -19.17 -15.62 3.37
CA LEU A 393 -18.31 -16.04 2.25
C LEU A 393 -18.77 -15.48 0.91
N SER A 394 -20.08 -15.41 0.67
CA SER A 394 -20.63 -14.81 -0.55
C SER A 394 -20.26 -13.35 -0.65
N PHE A 395 -20.40 -12.59 0.44
CA PHE A 395 -20.03 -11.17 0.48
C PHE A 395 -18.54 -10.95 0.18
N ILE A 396 -17.65 -11.71 0.83
CA ILE A 396 -16.20 -11.58 0.61
C ILE A 396 -15.84 -11.99 -0.82
N THR A 397 -16.38 -13.11 -1.31
CA THR A 397 -16.08 -13.61 -2.65
C THR A 397 -16.53 -12.62 -3.73
N LEU A 398 -17.74 -12.07 -3.60
CA LEU A 398 -18.26 -11.04 -4.51
C LEU A 398 -17.38 -9.79 -4.51
N THR A 399 -17.01 -9.29 -3.32
CA THR A 399 -16.15 -8.10 -3.24
C THR A 399 -14.77 -8.36 -3.87
N ASN A 400 -14.22 -9.56 -3.67
CA ASN A 400 -12.94 -9.95 -4.25
C ASN A 400 -12.94 -10.04 -5.78
N GLN A 401 -14.09 -10.32 -6.41
CA GLN A 401 -14.23 -10.29 -7.87
C GLN A 401 -14.00 -8.89 -8.45
N PHE A 402 -14.44 -7.84 -7.75
CA PHE A 402 -14.18 -6.46 -8.16
C PHE A 402 -12.68 -6.13 -8.15
N THR A 403 -11.98 -6.52 -7.07
CA THR A 403 -10.53 -6.35 -6.95
C THR A 403 -9.79 -7.14 -8.04
N PHE A 404 -10.25 -8.35 -8.35
CA PHE A 404 -9.69 -9.17 -9.43
C PHE A 404 -9.87 -8.52 -10.80
N PHE A 405 -11.06 -8.03 -11.12
CA PHE A 405 -11.30 -7.32 -12.39
C PHE A 405 -10.35 -6.13 -12.55
N LYS A 406 -10.18 -5.33 -11.49
CA LYS A 406 -9.27 -4.17 -11.52
C LYS A 406 -7.80 -4.59 -11.73
N LEU A 407 -7.32 -5.61 -11.00
CA LEU A 407 -5.96 -6.14 -11.14
C LEU A 407 -5.70 -6.73 -12.53
N MET A 408 -6.64 -7.55 -13.05
CA MET A 408 -6.55 -8.16 -14.37
C MET A 408 -6.50 -7.09 -15.46
N ARG A 409 -7.36 -6.07 -15.37
CA ARG A 409 -7.35 -4.93 -16.30
C ARG A 409 -6.00 -4.22 -16.29
N ASP A 410 -5.49 -3.88 -15.11
CA ASP A 410 -4.23 -3.15 -14.96
C ASP A 410 -3.03 -4.00 -15.45
N TYR A 411 -3.05 -5.32 -15.23
CA TYR A 411 -2.09 -6.26 -15.80
C TYR A 411 -2.12 -6.30 -17.33
N LEU A 412 -3.29 -6.42 -17.94
CA LEU A 412 -3.42 -6.48 -19.40
C LEU A 412 -2.97 -5.18 -20.07
N ILE A 413 -3.30 -4.04 -19.49
CA ILE A 413 -2.88 -2.72 -19.98
C ILE A 413 -1.35 -2.59 -19.88
N THR A 414 -0.77 -2.81 -18.70
CA THR A 414 0.69 -2.68 -18.49
C THR A 414 1.47 -3.66 -19.35
N LYS A 415 1.03 -4.91 -19.47
CA LYS A 415 1.65 -5.92 -20.33
C LYS A 415 1.72 -5.47 -21.78
N ARG A 416 0.61 -4.96 -22.35
CA ARG A 416 0.58 -4.50 -23.74
C ARG A 416 1.49 -3.29 -23.96
N ILE A 417 1.46 -2.31 -23.06
CA ILE A 417 2.28 -1.09 -23.18
C ILE A 417 3.77 -1.43 -23.16
N TYR A 418 4.21 -2.19 -22.16
CA TYR A 418 5.64 -2.50 -22.00
C TYR A 418 6.16 -3.49 -23.05
N GLN A 419 5.32 -4.38 -23.59
CA GLN A 419 5.69 -5.20 -24.75
C GLN A 419 5.96 -4.34 -25.99
N THR A 420 5.10 -3.35 -26.25
CA THR A 420 5.28 -2.41 -27.37
C THR A 420 6.51 -1.52 -27.15
N GLU A 421 6.73 -1.04 -25.94
CA GLU A 421 7.90 -0.21 -25.61
C GLU A 421 9.22 -0.98 -25.77
N CYS A 422 9.26 -2.23 -25.35
CA CYS A 422 10.41 -3.11 -25.60
C CYS A 422 10.65 -3.34 -27.09
N ALA A 423 9.60 -3.58 -27.89
CA ALA A 423 9.75 -3.77 -29.33
C ALA A 423 10.35 -2.54 -30.02
N ILE A 424 9.82 -1.34 -29.72
CA ILE A 424 10.32 -0.08 -30.29
C ILE A 424 11.78 0.20 -29.90
N ASN A 425 12.16 -0.14 -28.67
CA ASN A 425 13.52 0.07 -28.23
C ASN A 425 14.50 -0.90 -28.91
N ILE A 426 14.11 -2.16 -29.16
CA ILE A 426 14.93 -3.14 -29.87
C ILE A 426 15.20 -2.70 -31.33
N ASP A 427 14.18 -2.22 -32.03
CA ASP A 427 14.32 -1.80 -33.43
C ASP A 427 15.35 -0.66 -33.58
N LYS A 428 15.40 0.28 -32.62
CA LYS A 428 16.37 1.40 -32.61
C LYS A 428 17.82 1.01 -32.32
N PHE A 429 18.08 -0.16 -31.78
CA PHE A 429 19.45 -0.64 -31.54
C PHE A 429 19.98 -1.50 -32.68
N ASN A 430 19.11 -1.94 -33.59
CA ASN A 430 19.47 -2.73 -34.77
C ASN A 430 19.67 -1.86 -36.03
N ASP A 431 19.12 -0.64 -36.04
CA ASP A 431 19.42 0.44 -36.99
C ASP A 431 20.62 1.28 -36.51
#